data_AF-A0A060I2X0-F1
#
_entry.id   AF-A0A060I2X0-F1
#
_cell.length_a   1.000
_cell.length_b   1.000
_cell.length_c   1.000
_cell.angle_alpha   90.00
_cell.angle_beta   90.00
_cell.angle_gamma   90.00
#
_symmetry.space_group_name_H-M   'P 1'
#
loop_
_entity.id
_entity.type
_entity.pdbx_description
1 polymer ?
#
loop_
_entity_poly.entity_id
_entity_poly.type
_entity_poly.pdbx_seq_one_letter_code
_entity_poly.pdbx_strand_id
1 'polypeptide(L)'
;MVDAHCHVFNASDLPTTRFLRQVVFEDFPTQSAARILAVRDPDVTDEFIALLLKLLGTGSAPTADEEIAFLDTGRNAKAASLTVDKARAAAVEDTSQHLLELDRKRRRIVTMAAPGDLATRSSPSEEKFLNYMLGDPIKTLRANEPLTIGEARGASQRAFLRQDPVGRYLNWFSLFRLYRHALVDRLVADSKAQGFNPVLLTPALVDYDEWLYEDVDSSPLPRQMVVMDRISQRMAKAKSGPVVHGYMGFDPLREVAFRKGKSRVSSLATAHSALMKHGLLGIKLYPPMGFRPTGNQPPYPERTVKSLGFDPSEELDAALRDLYKLCVDVDAPILAHGYSSNGSGPDYAKRGDPAYWIPVFKEFPKLRVCIAHFGRFSARSAGREGMPLPDGSWEWRLGEFIKENPGRNVVADISYFSEVLSAGSKERDFLAKSFNKWLEKFDSGCDHIVYGSDWIMLGKEAGYSHYIESVNAFLRTDCGLSDDICDKIFRRNALRFLPLERGSMGRERLLAYYRTNGLDESRLPSASSRLVASLFGR
;
A
#
# COMPACT_ATOMS: atom_id res chain seq x y z
N MET A 1 -15.50 -6.38 11.99
CA MET A 1 -14.33 -6.79 11.18
C MET A 1 -13.08 -6.10 11.69
N VAL A 2 -11.89 -6.70 11.55
CA VAL A 2 -10.58 -6.06 11.70
C VAL A 2 -9.94 -6.00 10.32
N ASP A 3 -9.47 -4.83 9.90
CA ASP A 3 -8.63 -4.70 8.71
C ASP A 3 -7.16 -4.75 9.14
N ALA A 4 -6.56 -5.94 9.03
CA ALA A 4 -5.22 -6.24 9.52
C ALA A 4 -4.09 -5.76 8.59
N HIS A 5 -4.45 -5.25 7.40
CA HIS A 5 -3.53 -4.70 6.42
C HIS A 5 -4.26 -3.71 5.52
N CYS A 6 -4.10 -2.43 5.82
CA CYS A 6 -4.54 -1.34 4.96
C CYS A 6 -3.44 -0.28 4.83
N HIS A 7 -3.62 0.68 3.94
CA HIS A 7 -2.69 1.79 3.74
C HIS A 7 -3.48 3.10 3.67
N VAL A 8 -2.98 4.13 4.34
CA VAL A 8 -3.54 5.50 4.34
C VAL A 8 -2.41 6.52 4.25
N PHE A 9 -1.80 6.60 3.06
CA PHE A 9 -0.75 7.58 2.78
C PHE A 9 -1.20 8.53 1.67
N ASN A 10 -0.63 9.72 1.67
CA ASN A 10 -0.87 10.77 0.68
C ASN A 10 0.39 11.01 -0.15
N ALA A 11 0.36 11.97 -1.08
CA ALA A 11 1.48 12.23 -1.99
C ALA A 11 2.76 12.70 -1.26
N SER A 12 2.63 13.34 -0.09
CA SER A 12 3.79 13.73 0.71
C SER A 12 4.42 12.54 1.45
N ASP A 13 3.67 11.44 1.60
CA ASP A 13 4.11 10.03 1.73
C ASP A 13 5.48 9.63 1.23
N LEU A 14 5.63 9.90 -0.06
CA LEU A 14 6.34 8.97 -0.91
C LEU A 14 7.37 9.74 -1.72
N PRO A 15 8.45 9.06 -2.12
CA PRO A 15 9.30 9.50 -3.22
C PRO A 15 8.48 9.44 -4.51
N THR A 16 7.57 10.40 -4.69
CA THR A 16 6.44 10.32 -5.62
C THR A 16 6.87 10.02 -7.04
N THR A 17 7.98 10.61 -7.48
CA THR A 17 8.49 10.42 -8.84
C THR A 17 8.95 8.97 -9.05
N ARG A 18 9.77 8.44 -8.14
CA ARG A 18 10.29 7.07 -8.24
C ARG A 18 9.24 6.02 -7.91
N PHE A 19 8.39 6.28 -6.93
CA PHE A 19 7.25 5.44 -6.58
C PHE A 19 6.31 5.26 -7.77
N LEU A 20 5.90 6.34 -8.44
CA LEU A 20 5.03 6.22 -9.62
C LEU A 20 5.70 5.40 -10.73
N ARG A 21 6.98 5.65 -11.02
CA ARG A 21 7.71 4.95 -12.07
C ARG A 21 7.96 3.47 -11.79
N GLN A 22 8.03 3.06 -10.53
CA GLN A 22 8.36 1.68 -10.17
C GLN A 22 7.15 0.87 -9.68
N VAL A 23 6.18 1.52 -9.02
CA VAL A 23 5.05 0.86 -8.35
C VAL A 23 3.75 1.00 -9.13
N VAL A 24 3.60 2.08 -9.90
CA VAL A 24 2.39 2.35 -10.69
C VAL A 24 2.60 2.04 -12.17
N PHE A 25 3.78 2.35 -12.71
CA PHE A 25 4.13 2.16 -14.12
C PHE A 25 5.41 1.34 -14.27
N GLU A 26 5.41 0.09 -13.76
CA GLU A 26 6.55 -0.84 -13.89
C GLU A 26 7.18 -0.73 -15.29
N ASP A 27 8.49 -0.53 -15.35
CA ASP A 27 9.29 -0.37 -16.58
C ASP A 27 9.07 0.89 -17.44
N PHE A 28 8.55 2.00 -16.91
CA PHE A 28 8.55 3.28 -17.66
C PHE A 28 9.98 3.70 -18.09
N PRO A 29 10.27 3.98 -19.38
CA PRO A 29 9.34 4.31 -20.48
C PRO A 29 8.99 3.18 -21.46
N THR A 30 9.19 1.90 -21.13
CA THR A 30 8.77 0.80 -22.01
C THR A 30 7.24 0.58 -22.00
N GLN A 31 6.74 -0.16 -23.00
CA GLN A 31 5.33 -0.31 -23.43
C GLN A 31 4.30 -0.78 -22.37
N SER A 32 4.70 -1.04 -21.14
CA SER A 32 3.85 -1.45 -20.01
C SER A 32 2.82 -0.38 -19.63
N ALA A 33 3.17 0.91 -19.69
CA ALA A 33 2.24 2.01 -19.37
C ALA A 33 1.01 2.06 -20.31
N ALA A 34 1.19 1.75 -21.60
CA ALA A 34 0.10 1.71 -22.58
C ALA A 34 -0.94 0.61 -22.28
N ARG A 35 -0.50 -0.51 -21.67
CA ARG A 35 -1.40 -1.61 -21.26
C ARG A 35 -2.26 -1.23 -20.05
N ILE A 36 -1.71 -0.43 -19.13
CA ILE A 36 -2.38 -0.04 -17.89
C ILE A 36 -3.49 0.98 -18.11
N LEU A 37 -3.26 1.94 -19.01
CA LEU A 37 -4.23 3.01 -19.30
C LEU A 37 -5.22 2.65 -20.41
N ALA A 38 -5.00 1.52 -21.10
CA ALA A 38 -5.69 1.15 -22.35
C ALA A 38 -5.59 2.23 -23.45
N VAL A 39 -4.60 3.13 -23.33
CA VAL A 39 -4.29 4.18 -24.31
C VAL A 39 -3.25 3.62 -25.27
N ARG A 40 -3.59 3.54 -26.57
CA ARG A 40 -2.71 2.96 -27.59
C ARG A 40 -1.60 3.91 -28.06
N ASP A 41 -1.82 5.22 -27.96
CA ASP A 41 -0.83 6.22 -28.38
C ASP A 41 0.21 6.45 -27.25
N PRO A 42 1.50 6.16 -27.49
CA PRO A 42 2.54 6.34 -26.48
C PRO A 42 2.72 7.81 -26.06
N ASP A 43 2.54 8.77 -26.98
CA ASP A 43 2.69 10.19 -26.64
C ASP A 43 1.59 10.66 -25.68
N VAL A 44 0.37 10.15 -25.87
CA VAL A 44 -0.76 10.42 -24.96
C VAL A 44 -0.52 9.78 -23.60
N THR A 45 0.11 8.60 -23.57
CA THR A 45 0.46 7.88 -22.34
C THR A 45 1.50 8.65 -21.53
N ASP A 46 2.55 9.15 -22.18
CA ASP A 46 3.63 9.90 -21.54
C ASP A 46 3.14 11.22 -20.95
N GLU A 47 2.32 11.97 -21.70
CA GLU A 47 1.72 13.21 -21.20
C GLU A 47 0.72 12.95 -20.07
N PHE A 48 -0.01 11.83 -20.11
CA PHE A 48 -0.87 11.45 -18.99
C PHE A 48 -0.04 11.18 -17.72
N ILE A 49 1.11 10.53 -17.83
CA ILE A 49 2.02 10.32 -16.71
C ILE A 49 2.57 11.66 -16.19
N ALA A 50 2.89 12.60 -17.08
CA ALA A 50 3.29 13.96 -16.69
C ALA A 50 2.18 14.69 -15.92
N LEU A 51 0.92 14.57 -16.36
CA LEU A 51 -0.24 15.07 -15.63
C LEU A 51 -0.35 14.43 -14.23
N LEU A 52 -0.23 13.11 -14.12
CA LEU A 52 -0.30 12.41 -12.85
C LEU A 52 0.82 12.82 -11.88
N LEU A 53 2.05 12.98 -12.38
CA LEU A 53 3.17 13.53 -11.61
C LEU A 53 2.88 14.95 -11.11
N LYS A 54 2.25 15.79 -11.94
CA LYS A 54 1.82 17.13 -11.53
C LYS A 54 0.75 17.08 -10.44
N LEU A 55 -0.23 16.18 -10.56
CA LEU A 55 -1.29 16.02 -9.56
C LEU A 55 -0.77 15.54 -8.20
N LEU A 56 0.34 14.79 -8.18
CA LEU A 56 1.03 14.38 -6.95
C LEU A 56 2.20 15.29 -6.57
N GLY A 57 2.49 16.33 -7.35
CA GLY A 57 3.66 17.19 -7.17
C GLY A 57 3.69 17.91 -5.82
N THR A 58 4.83 18.55 -5.54
CA THR A 58 5.07 19.28 -4.29
C THR A 58 3.93 20.24 -3.98
N GLY A 59 3.39 20.15 -2.77
CA GLY A 59 2.29 21.00 -2.32
C GLY A 59 0.91 20.55 -2.80
N SER A 60 0.73 19.40 -3.45
CA SER A 60 -0.60 18.86 -3.79
C SER A 60 -1.32 18.22 -2.61
N ALA A 61 -0.56 17.70 -1.64
CA ALA A 61 -1.06 17.07 -0.41
C ALA A 61 -0.53 17.80 0.84
N PRO A 62 -1.18 17.68 2.00
CA PRO A 62 -0.65 18.20 3.26
C PRO A 62 0.57 17.39 3.72
N THR A 63 1.60 18.11 4.13
CA THR A 63 2.78 17.56 4.80
C THR A 63 2.43 16.98 6.18
N ALA A 64 3.33 16.17 6.75
CA ALA A 64 3.16 15.64 8.09
C ALA A 64 3.02 16.75 9.14
N ASP A 65 3.81 17.81 9.05
CA ASP A 65 3.77 18.92 10.00
C ASP A 65 2.50 19.78 9.88
N GLU A 66 2.00 20.01 8.66
CA GLU A 66 0.71 20.66 8.45
C GLU A 66 -0.44 19.83 9.03
N GLU A 67 -0.41 18.51 8.87
CA GLU A 67 -1.43 17.61 9.43
C GLU A 67 -1.37 17.54 10.96
N ILE A 68 -0.16 17.46 11.55
CA ILE A 68 0.01 17.49 13.00
C ILE A 68 -0.52 18.81 13.57
N ALA A 69 -0.15 19.95 12.99
CA ALA A 69 -0.64 21.25 13.42
C ALA A 69 -2.18 21.35 13.33
N PHE A 70 -2.77 20.80 12.25
CA PHE A 70 -4.22 20.75 12.09
C PHE A 70 -4.89 19.84 13.15
N LEU A 71 -4.35 18.64 13.41
CA LEU A 71 -4.91 17.71 14.39
C LEU A 71 -4.78 18.22 15.83
N ASP A 72 -3.73 18.97 16.14
CA ASP A 72 -3.48 19.52 17.48
C ASP A 72 -4.32 20.80 17.74
N THR A 73 -4.52 21.65 16.72
CA THR A 73 -5.13 22.99 16.93
C THR A 73 -6.49 23.19 16.26
N GLY A 74 -6.84 22.36 15.28
CA GLY A 74 -8.01 22.54 14.42
C GLY A 74 -7.91 23.74 13.46
N ARG A 75 -6.76 24.41 13.35
CA ARG A 75 -6.56 25.63 12.54
C ARG A 75 -5.71 25.38 11.30
N ASN A 76 -5.70 26.37 10.40
CA ASN A 76 -4.89 26.38 9.17
C ASN A 76 -5.11 25.17 8.26
N ALA A 77 -6.33 24.64 8.23
CA ALA A 77 -6.69 23.53 7.39
C ALA A 77 -6.55 23.88 5.90
N LYS A 78 -5.89 23.02 5.14
CA LYS A 78 -5.89 23.07 3.68
C LYS A 78 -7.25 22.58 3.18
N ALA A 79 -8.13 23.52 2.84
CA ALA A 79 -9.51 23.22 2.49
C ALA A 79 -9.66 22.15 1.40
N ALA A 80 -8.79 22.19 0.38
CA ALA A 80 -8.76 21.22 -0.72
C ALA A 80 -8.49 19.77 -0.28
N SER A 81 -7.91 19.56 0.91
CA SER A 81 -7.48 18.25 1.40
C SER A 81 -8.39 17.65 2.47
N LEU A 82 -9.47 18.33 2.85
CA LEU A 82 -10.38 17.91 3.93
C LEU A 82 -11.41 16.85 3.51
N THR A 83 -11.86 16.87 2.24
CA THR A 83 -12.89 15.94 1.75
C THR A 83 -12.58 15.49 0.33
N VAL A 84 -13.04 14.29 -0.03
CA VAL A 84 -12.84 13.71 -1.37
C VAL A 84 -13.34 14.64 -2.46
N ASP A 85 -14.52 15.26 -2.29
CA ASP A 85 -15.08 16.17 -3.28
C ASP A 85 -14.22 17.41 -3.50
N LYS A 86 -13.64 17.98 -2.43
CA LYS A 86 -12.76 19.14 -2.52
C LYS A 86 -11.41 18.76 -3.17
N ALA A 87 -10.87 17.60 -2.84
CA ALA A 87 -9.63 17.12 -3.44
C ALA A 87 -9.81 16.83 -4.94
N ARG A 88 -10.94 16.22 -5.31
CA ARG A 88 -11.34 16.01 -6.71
C ARG A 88 -11.54 17.34 -7.44
N ALA A 89 -12.23 18.31 -6.83
CA ALA A 89 -12.42 19.63 -7.43
C ALA A 89 -11.08 20.35 -7.68
N ALA A 90 -10.14 20.26 -6.74
CA ALA A 90 -8.79 20.79 -6.94
C ALA A 90 -8.05 20.04 -8.07
N ALA A 91 -8.22 18.72 -8.19
CA ALA A 91 -7.58 17.92 -9.24
C ALA A 91 -8.15 18.22 -10.63
N VAL A 92 -9.44 18.52 -10.71
CA VAL A 92 -10.08 19.04 -11.92
C VAL A 92 -9.47 20.37 -12.33
N GLU A 93 -9.29 21.30 -11.39
CA GLU A 93 -8.68 22.59 -11.70
C GLU A 93 -7.22 22.45 -12.15
N ASP A 94 -6.40 21.66 -11.46
CA ASP A 94 -5.00 21.45 -11.83
C ASP A 94 -4.85 20.75 -13.20
N THR A 95 -5.74 19.81 -13.50
CA THR A 95 -5.81 19.19 -14.83
C THR A 95 -6.19 20.20 -15.90
N SER A 96 -7.18 21.07 -15.63
CA SER A 96 -7.53 22.18 -16.53
C SER A 96 -6.34 23.12 -16.78
N GLN A 97 -5.59 23.49 -15.73
CA GLN A 97 -4.39 24.32 -15.87
C GLN A 97 -3.30 23.62 -16.68
N HIS A 98 -3.11 22.31 -16.50
CA HIS A 98 -2.18 21.53 -17.30
C HIS A 98 -2.54 21.54 -18.80
N LEU A 99 -3.82 21.39 -19.16
CA LEU A 99 -4.25 21.50 -20.56
C LEU A 99 -3.95 22.89 -21.15
N LEU A 100 -4.16 23.96 -20.39
CA LEU A 100 -3.82 25.33 -20.81
C LEU A 100 -2.31 25.54 -20.99
N GLU A 101 -1.48 24.92 -20.16
CA GLU A 101 -0.02 24.94 -20.29
C GLU A 101 0.45 24.21 -21.55
N LEU A 102 -0.12 23.03 -21.84
CA LEU A 102 0.17 22.28 -23.06
C LEU A 102 -0.23 23.07 -24.32
N ASP A 103 -1.39 23.73 -24.31
CA ASP A 103 -1.81 24.61 -25.42
C ASP A 103 -0.81 25.77 -25.65
N ARG A 104 -0.35 26.42 -24.57
CA ARG A 104 0.68 27.46 -24.65
C ARG A 104 2.00 26.93 -25.20
N LYS A 105 2.43 25.73 -24.76
CA LYS A 105 3.66 25.08 -25.21
C LYS A 105 3.58 24.75 -26.71
N ARG A 106 2.49 24.12 -27.14
CA ARG A 106 2.20 23.84 -28.56
C ARG A 106 2.27 25.09 -29.42
N ARG A 107 1.59 26.18 -29.03
CA ARG A 107 1.58 27.44 -29.82
C ARG A 107 2.94 28.13 -29.90
N ARG A 108 3.78 28.03 -28.86
CA ARG A 108 5.18 28.53 -28.90
C ARG A 108 6.03 27.76 -29.91
N ILE A 109 5.86 26.45 -30.02
CA ILE A 109 6.58 25.62 -31.00
C ILE A 109 6.19 26.03 -32.43
N VAL A 110 4.89 26.23 -32.68
CA VAL A 110 4.37 26.65 -34.00
C VAL A 110 4.91 28.02 -34.42
N THR A 111 4.99 28.98 -33.49
CA THR A 111 5.46 30.35 -33.78
C THR A 111 6.97 30.45 -34.04
N MET A 112 7.77 29.46 -33.64
CA MET A 112 9.23 29.44 -33.83
C MET A 112 9.68 28.61 -35.06
N ALA A 113 8.79 27.90 -35.74
CA ALA A 113 9.13 27.01 -36.86
C ALA A 113 9.05 27.71 -38.22
N ALA A 114 9.96 27.38 -39.15
CA ALA A 114 9.92 27.87 -40.52
C ALA A 114 8.76 27.20 -41.32
N PRO A 115 8.12 27.90 -42.28
CA PRO A 115 6.93 27.40 -42.98
C PRO A 115 7.08 26.04 -43.68
N GLY A 116 8.31 25.67 -44.08
CA GLY A 116 8.61 24.41 -44.77
C GLY A 116 8.76 23.18 -43.86
N ASP A 117 9.01 23.37 -42.55
CA ASP A 117 9.31 22.28 -41.60
C ASP A 117 8.05 21.71 -40.91
N LEU A 118 6.89 22.36 -41.08
CA LEU A 118 5.63 21.98 -40.43
C LEU A 118 4.89 20.84 -41.17
N ALA A 119 5.12 20.67 -42.47
CA ALA A 119 4.40 19.70 -43.30
C ALA A 119 4.93 18.25 -43.18
N THR A 120 6.12 18.06 -42.62
CA THR A 120 6.82 16.77 -42.55
C THR A 120 6.95 16.19 -41.13
N ARG A 121 6.45 16.90 -40.10
CA ARG A 121 6.53 16.47 -38.70
C ARG A 121 5.26 15.75 -38.25
N SER A 122 5.43 14.66 -37.51
CA SER A 122 4.37 14.06 -36.70
C SER A 122 3.78 15.11 -35.74
N SER A 123 2.48 15.04 -35.47
CA SER A 123 1.83 15.93 -34.49
C SER A 123 2.59 15.88 -33.15
N PRO A 124 2.91 17.05 -32.54
CA PRO A 124 3.57 17.10 -31.22
C PRO A 124 2.79 16.31 -30.16
N SER A 125 3.48 15.74 -29.16
CA SER A 125 2.85 14.97 -28.07
C SER A 125 1.74 15.77 -27.39
N GLU A 126 1.96 17.07 -27.22
CA GLU A 126 1.00 17.99 -26.60
C GLU A 126 -0.30 18.08 -27.39
N GLU A 127 -0.23 18.10 -28.72
CA GLU A 127 -1.41 18.16 -29.58
C GLU A 127 -2.22 16.87 -29.51
N LYS A 128 -1.55 15.74 -29.53
CA LYS A 128 -2.20 14.42 -29.40
C LYS A 128 -2.92 14.28 -28.06
N PHE A 129 -2.27 14.68 -26.97
CA PHE A 129 -2.87 14.63 -25.63
C PHE A 129 -4.05 15.60 -25.48
N LEU A 130 -3.93 16.84 -26.00
CA LEU A 130 -5.05 17.79 -26.01
C LEU A 130 -6.26 17.24 -26.77
N ASN A 131 -6.04 16.68 -27.96
CA ASN A 131 -7.11 16.07 -28.76
C ASN A 131 -7.76 14.90 -28.03
N TYR A 132 -6.96 14.06 -27.37
CA TYR A 132 -7.46 12.95 -26.55
C TYR A 132 -8.36 13.43 -25.40
N MET A 133 -7.95 14.47 -24.68
CA MET A 133 -8.68 14.99 -23.52
C MET A 133 -9.93 15.79 -23.90
N LEU A 134 -9.93 16.47 -25.05
CA LEU A 134 -11.06 17.27 -25.52
C LEU A 134 -12.20 16.42 -26.10
N GLY A 135 -11.85 15.31 -26.79
CA GLY A 135 -12.78 14.34 -27.40
C GLY A 135 -13.25 14.74 -28.81
N ASP A 136 -13.03 13.86 -29.80
CA ASP A 136 -13.25 14.00 -31.26
C ASP A 136 -12.60 15.24 -31.95
N PRO A 137 -12.24 15.19 -33.26
CA PRO A 137 -11.44 16.23 -33.94
C PRO A 137 -12.16 17.56 -34.20
N ILE A 138 -13.30 17.81 -33.56
CA ILE A 138 -14.15 18.96 -33.85
C ILE A 138 -13.56 20.18 -33.15
N LYS A 139 -12.96 21.04 -33.98
CA LYS A 139 -11.89 21.98 -33.68
C LYS A 139 -10.54 21.29 -33.80
N THR A 140 -10.07 21.13 -35.05
CA THR A 140 -8.85 21.88 -35.42
C THR A 140 -8.91 23.18 -34.61
N LEU A 141 -8.21 23.23 -33.47
CA LEU A 141 -7.60 24.44 -33.01
C LEU A 141 -6.82 24.88 -34.24
N ARG A 142 -7.47 25.65 -35.13
CA ARG A 142 -6.80 26.37 -36.22
C ARG A 142 -5.59 26.93 -35.52
N ALA A 143 -4.39 26.71 -36.04
CA ALA A 143 -3.13 26.82 -35.30
C ALA A 143 -2.92 28.12 -34.48
N ASN A 144 -3.83 29.10 -34.59
CA ASN A 144 -3.87 30.40 -33.94
C ASN A 144 -4.96 30.62 -32.88
N GLU A 145 -5.95 29.74 -32.67
CA GLU A 145 -6.99 29.96 -31.63
C GLU A 145 -6.59 29.33 -30.29
N PRO A 146 -6.56 30.09 -29.16
CA PRO A 146 -6.17 29.57 -27.86
C PRO A 146 -7.30 28.77 -27.19
N LEU A 147 -6.94 27.68 -26.51
CA LEU A 147 -7.86 26.96 -25.63
C LEU A 147 -8.36 27.88 -24.50
N THR A 148 -9.68 28.02 -24.36
CA THR A 148 -10.26 28.84 -23.30
C THR A 148 -10.27 28.12 -21.95
N ILE A 149 -10.32 28.88 -20.85
CA ILE A 149 -10.44 28.33 -19.48
C ILE A 149 -11.70 27.46 -19.34
N GLY A 150 -12.82 27.88 -19.95
CA GLY A 150 -14.08 27.13 -19.90
C GLY A 150 -13.99 25.79 -20.61
N GLU A 151 -13.33 25.74 -21.78
CA GLU A 151 -13.11 24.50 -22.53
C GLU A 151 -12.18 23.54 -21.80
N ALA A 152 -11.06 24.04 -21.25
CA ALA A 152 -10.11 23.24 -20.47
C ALA A 152 -10.77 22.65 -19.21
N ARG A 153 -11.54 23.46 -18.47
CA ARG A 153 -12.27 23.01 -17.28
C ARG A 153 -13.34 21.99 -17.64
N GLY A 154 -14.10 22.22 -18.71
CA GLY A 154 -15.10 21.27 -19.19
C GLY A 154 -14.49 19.94 -19.62
N ALA A 155 -13.34 19.96 -20.30
CA ALA A 155 -12.60 18.76 -20.70
C ALA A 155 -12.10 17.97 -19.49
N SER A 156 -11.52 18.67 -18.52
CA SER A 156 -11.09 18.05 -17.26
C SER A 156 -12.26 17.41 -16.51
N GLN A 157 -13.38 18.13 -16.33
CA GLN A 157 -14.57 17.58 -15.68
C GLN A 157 -15.07 16.31 -16.37
N ARG A 158 -15.13 16.31 -17.72
CA ARG A 158 -15.47 15.11 -18.49
C ARG A 158 -14.49 13.97 -18.24
N ALA A 159 -13.18 14.24 -18.21
CA ALA A 159 -12.17 13.22 -17.95
C ALA A 159 -12.37 12.52 -16.60
N PHE A 160 -12.69 13.26 -15.54
CA PHE A 160 -12.98 12.73 -14.20
C PHE A 160 -14.33 11.99 -14.08
N LEU A 161 -15.19 12.04 -15.10
CA LEU A 161 -16.46 11.32 -15.15
C LEU A 161 -16.38 10.05 -16.03
N ARG A 162 -15.27 9.85 -16.76
CA ARG A 162 -15.05 8.66 -17.60
C ARG A 162 -15.09 7.40 -16.74
N GLN A 163 -15.74 6.35 -17.25
CA GLN A 163 -15.83 5.03 -16.62
C GLN A 163 -14.72 4.08 -17.10
N ASP A 164 -13.61 4.64 -17.57
CA ASP A 164 -12.47 3.93 -18.11
C ASP A 164 -11.23 4.11 -17.20
N PRO A 165 -10.07 3.51 -17.53
CA PRO A 165 -8.88 3.65 -16.71
C PRO A 165 -8.49 5.12 -16.46
N VAL A 166 -8.58 6.01 -17.45
CA VAL A 166 -8.20 7.43 -17.27
C VAL A 166 -9.01 8.09 -16.16
N GLY A 167 -10.34 7.99 -16.23
CA GLY A 167 -11.20 8.56 -15.19
C GLY A 167 -10.93 7.94 -13.82
N ARG A 168 -10.67 6.62 -13.77
CA ARG A 168 -10.32 5.90 -12.54
C ARG A 168 -9.02 6.39 -11.93
N TYR A 169 -7.93 6.47 -12.71
CA TYR A 169 -6.64 6.97 -12.27
C TYR A 169 -6.74 8.41 -11.78
N LEU A 170 -7.44 9.30 -12.49
CA LEU A 170 -7.64 10.69 -12.04
C LEU A 170 -8.37 10.78 -10.69
N ASN A 171 -9.43 9.99 -10.49
CA ASN A 171 -10.15 9.94 -9.21
C ASN A 171 -9.31 9.29 -8.10
N TRP A 172 -8.55 8.24 -8.40
CA TRP A 172 -7.63 7.61 -7.46
C TRP A 172 -6.53 8.58 -7.01
N PHE A 173 -5.91 9.30 -7.95
CA PHE A 173 -4.87 10.29 -7.68
C PHE A 173 -5.38 11.46 -6.81
N SER A 174 -6.67 11.76 -6.89
CA SER A 174 -7.28 12.76 -6.01
C SER A 174 -7.29 12.34 -4.54
N LEU A 175 -7.29 11.04 -4.23
CA LEU A 175 -7.22 10.57 -2.84
C LEU A 175 -5.87 10.90 -2.20
N PHE A 176 -4.77 10.82 -2.94
CA PHE A 176 -3.43 11.16 -2.44
C PHE A 176 -3.25 12.64 -2.11
N ARG A 177 -4.24 13.49 -2.38
CA ARG A 177 -4.23 14.92 -2.03
C ARG A 177 -4.86 15.21 -0.68
N LEU A 178 -5.44 14.20 -0.04
CA LEU A 178 -6.15 14.33 1.22
C LEU A 178 -5.18 14.34 2.41
N TYR A 179 -5.68 14.82 3.55
CA TYR A 179 -5.11 14.49 4.85
C TYR A 179 -5.24 12.98 5.12
N ARG A 180 -4.30 12.39 5.86
CA ARG A 180 -4.34 10.96 6.21
C ARG A 180 -5.52 10.64 7.13
N HIS A 181 -5.90 11.55 8.04
CA HIS A 181 -7.10 11.37 8.85
C HIS A 181 -8.38 11.34 8.01
N ALA A 182 -8.43 12.10 6.91
CA ALA A 182 -9.56 12.10 5.98
C ALA A 182 -9.60 10.80 5.14
N LEU A 183 -8.43 10.24 4.80
CA LEU A 183 -8.33 8.91 4.19
C LEU A 183 -8.83 7.80 5.14
N VAL A 184 -8.48 7.88 6.43
CA VAL A 184 -9.03 6.98 7.46
C VAL A 184 -10.54 7.10 7.55
N ASP A 185 -11.09 8.31 7.63
CA ASP A 185 -12.54 8.53 7.66
C ASP A 185 -13.22 7.95 6.42
N ARG A 186 -12.58 8.07 5.24
CA ARG A 186 -13.07 7.50 3.98
C ARG A 186 -13.04 5.98 3.98
N LEU A 187 -11.96 5.34 4.43
CA LEU A 187 -11.88 3.88 4.57
C LEU A 187 -12.99 3.35 5.49
N VAL A 188 -13.26 4.04 6.62
CA VAL A 188 -14.36 3.68 7.51
C VAL A 188 -15.71 3.80 6.80
N ALA A 189 -15.93 4.87 6.04
CA ALA A 189 -17.16 5.07 5.29
C ALA A 189 -17.36 4.00 4.19
N ASP A 190 -16.32 3.72 3.40
CA ASP A 190 -16.36 2.71 2.34
C ASP A 190 -16.60 1.30 2.89
N SER A 191 -16.03 0.98 4.06
CA SER A 191 -16.28 -0.31 4.73
C SER A 191 -17.74 -0.43 5.16
N LYS A 192 -18.30 0.63 5.76
CA LYS A 192 -19.70 0.65 6.21
C LYS A 192 -20.69 0.62 5.06
N ALA A 193 -20.39 1.31 3.95
CA ALA A 193 -21.21 1.29 2.75
C ALA A 193 -21.35 -0.12 2.18
N GLN A 194 -20.34 -0.96 2.39
CA GLN A 194 -20.30 -2.37 2.02
C GLN A 194 -20.90 -3.32 3.08
N GLY A 195 -21.52 -2.78 4.14
CA GLY A 195 -22.12 -3.55 5.24
C GLY A 195 -21.14 -4.03 6.31
N PHE A 196 -19.87 -3.63 6.26
CA PHE A 196 -18.85 -4.06 7.22
C PHE A 196 -18.52 -2.95 8.23
N ASN A 197 -18.70 -3.25 9.51
CA ASN A 197 -18.32 -2.35 10.59
C ASN A 197 -16.91 -2.72 11.12
N PRO A 198 -15.87 -1.92 10.82
CA PRO A 198 -14.55 -2.15 11.37
C PRO A 198 -14.52 -1.81 12.86
N VAL A 199 -13.82 -2.62 13.66
CA VAL A 199 -13.53 -2.35 15.08
C VAL A 199 -12.08 -1.89 15.28
N LEU A 200 -11.18 -2.25 14.36
CA LEU A 200 -9.79 -1.85 14.32
C LEU A 200 -9.33 -1.77 12.87
N LEU A 201 -8.63 -0.70 12.53
CA LEU A 201 -7.89 -0.54 11.28
C LEU A 201 -6.40 -0.49 11.61
N THR A 202 -5.57 -1.09 10.75
CA THR A 202 -4.12 -1.17 10.98
C THR A 202 -3.32 -0.63 9.78
N PRO A 203 -3.34 0.70 9.54
CA PRO A 203 -2.65 1.26 8.40
C PRO A 203 -1.14 1.04 8.48
N ALA A 204 -0.55 0.50 7.43
CA ALA A 204 0.88 0.27 7.35
C ALA A 204 1.59 1.47 6.71
N LEU A 205 2.60 2.00 7.40
CA LEU A 205 3.56 2.93 6.80
C LEU A 205 4.56 2.14 5.95
N VAL A 206 5.15 2.81 4.96
CA VAL A 206 6.15 2.23 4.06
C VAL A 206 7.42 3.07 4.11
N ASP A 207 8.58 2.42 4.05
CA ASP A 207 9.89 3.08 4.02
C ASP A 207 10.62 2.60 2.77
N TYR A 208 10.71 3.48 1.77
CA TYR A 208 11.25 3.14 0.44
C TYR A 208 12.47 3.97 0.07
N ASP A 209 12.76 5.05 0.81
CA ASP A 209 13.62 6.14 0.34
C ASP A 209 15.02 5.67 -0.04
N GLU A 210 15.66 4.83 0.78
CA GLU A 210 17.04 4.40 0.54
C GLU A 210 17.13 3.50 -0.70
N TRP A 211 16.13 2.62 -0.90
CA TRP A 211 16.05 1.77 -2.09
C TRP A 211 15.72 2.54 -3.36
N LEU A 212 14.88 3.58 -3.25
CA LEU A 212 14.45 4.41 -4.37
C LEU A 212 15.45 5.54 -4.68
N TYR A 213 16.30 5.88 -3.72
CA TYR A 213 17.28 6.96 -3.75
C TYR A 213 16.60 8.33 -3.93
N GLU A 214 15.54 8.54 -3.15
CA GLU A 214 14.76 9.78 -3.10
C GLU A 214 14.25 9.93 -1.67
N ASP A 215 14.81 10.89 -0.92
CA ASP A 215 14.40 11.18 0.45
C ASP A 215 13.05 11.89 0.47
N VAL A 216 12.19 11.51 1.43
CA VAL A 216 10.92 12.19 1.67
C VAL A 216 11.13 13.34 2.65
N ASP A 217 11.56 14.50 2.13
CA ASP A 217 11.90 15.66 2.98
C ASP A 217 10.68 16.36 3.60
N SER A 218 9.55 16.39 2.88
CA SER A 218 8.37 17.14 3.32
C SER A 218 7.55 16.44 4.41
N SER A 219 7.63 15.11 4.46
CA SER A 219 6.97 14.26 5.46
C SER A 219 7.88 13.07 5.77
N PRO A 220 9.05 13.28 6.40
CA PRO A 220 9.97 12.19 6.67
C PRO A 220 9.31 11.17 7.60
N LEU A 221 9.67 9.90 7.46
CA LEU A 221 9.00 8.79 8.13
C LEU A 221 8.78 8.96 9.66
N PRO A 222 9.73 9.51 10.45
CA PRO A 222 9.47 9.82 11.87
C PRO A 222 8.34 10.82 12.10
N ARG A 223 8.08 11.75 11.18
CA ARG A 223 6.95 12.68 11.25
C ARG A 223 5.64 12.03 10.81
N GLN A 224 5.67 11.14 9.81
CA GLN A 224 4.51 10.32 9.44
C GLN A 224 4.04 9.46 10.62
N MET A 225 4.96 8.88 11.39
CA MET A 225 4.66 8.18 12.64
C MET A 225 3.89 9.06 13.63
N VAL A 226 4.28 10.33 13.80
CA VAL A 226 3.59 11.27 14.71
C VAL A 226 2.20 11.63 14.17
N VAL A 227 2.01 11.74 12.86
CA VAL A 227 0.67 11.90 12.27
C VAL A 227 -0.22 10.72 12.63
N MET A 228 0.28 9.48 12.46
CA MET A 228 -0.48 8.29 12.78
C MET A 228 -0.80 8.17 14.28
N ASP A 229 0.13 8.57 15.17
CA ASP A 229 -0.12 8.73 16.61
C ASP A 229 -1.32 9.66 16.88
N ARG A 230 -1.31 10.87 16.30
CA ARG A 230 -2.44 11.82 16.46
C ARG A 230 -3.75 11.28 15.91
N ILE A 231 -3.72 10.57 14.77
CA ILE A 231 -4.90 9.90 14.22
C ILE A 231 -5.40 8.80 15.16
N SER A 232 -4.51 7.97 15.72
CA SER A 232 -4.85 6.97 16.72
C SER A 232 -5.56 7.58 17.93
N GLN A 233 -5.02 8.68 18.48
CA GLN A 233 -5.65 9.40 19.59
C GLN A 233 -7.03 9.96 19.21
N ARG A 234 -7.16 10.60 18.04
CA ARG A 234 -8.43 11.13 17.52
C ARG A 234 -9.49 10.03 17.45
N MET A 235 -9.13 8.89 16.89
CA MET A 235 -10.07 7.77 16.70
C MET A 235 -10.43 7.07 18.00
N ALA A 236 -9.48 6.95 18.94
CA ALA A 236 -9.73 6.40 20.27
C ALA A 236 -10.60 7.33 21.15
N LYS A 237 -10.50 8.66 20.98
CA LYS A 237 -11.33 9.66 21.69
C LYS A 237 -12.78 9.72 21.19
N ALA A 238 -13.08 9.19 20.01
CA ALA A 238 -14.45 9.11 19.52
C ALA A 238 -15.33 8.31 20.50
N LYS A 239 -16.66 8.47 20.45
CA LYS A 239 -17.58 7.65 21.27
C LYS A 239 -17.83 6.26 20.69
N SER A 240 -17.72 6.12 19.38
CA SER A 240 -17.97 4.89 18.64
C SER A 240 -17.07 4.81 17.40
N GLY A 241 -17.19 3.72 16.65
CA GLY A 241 -16.36 3.45 15.47
C GLY A 241 -15.08 2.67 15.79
N PRO A 242 -14.24 2.42 14.77
CA PRO A 242 -13.00 1.68 14.98
C PRO A 242 -11.98 2.51 15.77
N VAL A 243 -11.07 1.82 16.43
CA VAL A 243 -9.76 2.38 16.78
C VAL A 243 -8.78 2.20 15.61
N VAL A 244 -7.70 2.96 15.60
CA VAL A 244 -6.69 2.91 14.55
C VAL A 244 -5.33 2.78 15.21
N HIS A 245 -4.58 1.73 14.87
CA HIS A 245 -3.19 1.55 15.31
C HIS A 245 -2.39 0.86 14.21
N GLY A 246 -1.39 1.55 13.68
CA GLY A 246 -0.72 1.14 12.45
C GLY A 246 0.51 0.26 12.63
N TYR A 247 1.20 0.03 11.52
CA TYR A 247 2.53 -0.59 11.45
C TYR A 247 3.57 0.44 11.04
N MET A 248 4.74 0.40 11.68
CA MET A 248 5.87 1.26 11.34
C MET A 248 6.64 0.67 10.16
N GLY A 249 6.86 1.43 9.09
CA GLY A 249 7.74 1.01 8.00
C GLY A 249 9.17 0.83 8.52
N PHE A 250 9.85 -0.21 8.04
CA PHE A 250 11.26 -0.44 8.35
C PHE A 250 12.03 -0.78 7.08
N ASP A 251 13.05 0.03 6.79
CA ASP A 251 14.03 -0.24 5.76
C ASP A 251 15.36 -0.70 6.38
N PRO A 252 15.81 -1.96 6.17
CA PRO A 252 17.10 -2.42 6.65
C PRO A 252 18.28 -1.69 5.97
N LEU A 253 18.13 -1.24 4.72
CA LEU A 253 19.21 -0.53 4.03
C LEU A 253 19.47 0.83 4.67
N ARG A 254 18.42 1.55 5.06
CA ARG A 254 18.54 2.80 5.81
C ARG A 254 19.23 2.58 7.16
N GLU A 255 18.92 1.49 7.86
CA GLU A 255 19.59 1.13 9.11
C GLU A 255 21.08 0.82 8.88
N VAL A 256 21.42 0.09 7.81
CA VAL A 256 22.81 -0.15 7.41
C VAL A 256 23.53 1.16 7.08
N ALA A 257 22.90 2.04 6.29
CA ALA A 257 23.44 3.36 5.97
C ALA A 257 23.66 4.20 7.23
N PHE A 258 22.72 4.19 8.18
CA PHE A 258 22.85 4.89 9.47
C PHE A 258 24.05 4.39 10.28
N ARG A 259 24.20 3.06 10.42
CA ARG A 259 25.34 2.46 11.15
C ARG A 259 26.70 2.84 10.57
N LYS A 260 26.75 3.14 9.27
CA LYS A 260 27.97 3.57 8.57
C LYS A 260 28.08 5.10 8.44
N GLY A 261 27.21 5.87 9.09
CA GLY A 261 27.23 7.34 9.09
C GLY A 261 26.78 7.98 7.78
N LYS A 262 26.05 7.25 6.93
CA LYS A 262 25.56 7.69 5.60
C LYS A 262 24.11 8.13 5.59
N SER A 263 23.33 7.71 6.59
CA SER A 263 21.98 8.21 6.86
C SER A 263 21.94 8.85 8.24
N ARG A 264 21.05 9.84 8.42
CA ARG A 264 20.82 10.53 9.70
C ARG A 264 19.79 9.83 10.59
N VAL A 265 19.01 8.91 10.02
CA VAL A 265 17.85 8.29 10.67
C VAL A 265 18.08 6.79 10.80
N SER A 266 18.05 6.28 12.03
CA SER A 266 18.02 4.84 12.31
C SER A 266 16.60 4.31 12.16
N SER A 267 16.41 3.32 11.28
CA SER A 267 15.15 2.60 11.16
C SER A 267 14.83 1.84 12.45
N LEU A 268 15.84 1.26 13.11
CA LEU A 268 15.65 0.49 14.34
C LEU A 268 15.23 1.36 15.54
N ALA A 269 15.87 2.52 15.72
CA ALA A 269 15.48 3.46 16.77
C ALA A 269 14.09 4.05 16.52
N THR A 270 13.75 4.34 15.26
CA THR A 270 12.43 4.83 14.87
C THR A 270 11.36 3.76 15.13
N ALA A 271 11.61 2.50 14.75
CA ALA A 271 10.74 1.37 15.03
C ALA A 271 10.49 1.15 16.53
N HIS A 272 11.55 1.19 17.34
CA HIS A 272 11.41 1.08 18.80
C HIS A 272 10.57 2.23 19.37
N SER A 273 10.80 3.47 18.93
CA SER A 273 9.99 4.62 19.35
C SER A 273 8.52 4.46 18.95
N ALA A 274 8.26 4.04 17.72
CA ALA A 274 6.91 3.83 17.20
C ALA A 274 6.10 2.85 18.06
N LEU A 275 6.72 1.71 18.38
CA LEU A 275 6.11 0.66 19.19
C LEU A 275 5.90 1.12 20.64
N MET A 276 6.91 1.71 21.26
CA MET A 276 6.90 2.01 22.70
C MET A 276 6.20 3.31 23.08
N LYS A 277 6.11 4.29 22.18
CA LYS A 277 5.67 5.66 22.51
C LYS A 277 4.51 6.18 21.67
N HIS A 278 4.29 5.65 20.47
CA HIS A 278 3.32 6.20 19.52
C HIS A 278 2.12 5.29 19.25
N GLY A 279 1.98 4.21 20.02
CA GLY A 279 0.82 3.33 19.95
C GLY A 279 0.75 2.47 18.68
N LEU A 280 1.84 2.32 17.92
CA LEU A 280 1.86 1.41 16.77
C LEU A 280 1.86 -0.06 17.25
N LEU A 281 1.15 -0.92 16.51
CA LEU A 281 1.00 -2.33 16.86
C LEU A 281 2.25 -3.13 16.51
N GLY A 282 2.82 -2.87 15.34
CA GLY A 282 3.85 -3.71 14.73
C GLY A 282 4.71 -3.00 13.70
N ILE A 283 5.44 -3.79 12.92
CA ILE A 283 6.37 -3.33 11.87
C ILE A 283 5.89 -3.79 10.49
N LYS A 284 6.06 -2.95 9.46
CA LYS A 284 5.85 -3.29 8.05
C LYS A 284 7.21 -3.47 7.36
N LEU A 285 7.38 -4.60 6.70
CA LEU A 285 8.49 -4.85 5.78
C LEU A 285 7.99 -4.98 4.34
N TYR A 286 8.79 -4.48 3.41
CA TYR A 286 8.56 -4.63 1.98
C TYR A 286 9.81 -5.23 1.29
N PRO A 287 10.04 -6.55 1.46
CA PRO A 287 11.18 -7.23 0.84
C PRO A 287 11.37 -6.97 -0.66
N PRO A 288 10.31 -6.82 -1.49
CA PRO A 288 10.49 -6.48 -2.91
C PRO A 288 11.26 -5.18 -3.17
N MET A 289 11.42 -4.29 -2.18
CA MET A 289 12.29 -3.13 -2.32
C MET A 289 13.77 -3.48 -2.41
N GLY A 290 14.21 -4.69 -2.04
CA GLY A 290 15.55 -5.14 -2.38
C GLY A 290 16.28 -5.94 -1.31
N PHE A 291 15.57 -6.43 -0.31
CA PHE A 291 16.14 -7.33 0.70
C PHE A 291 15.29 -8.58 0.82
N ARG A 292 15.91 -9.69 1.23
CA ARG A 292 15.21 -10.88 1.68
C ARG A 292 15.04 -10.83 3.20
N PRO A 293 14.06 -11.54 3.77
CA PRO A 293 13.96 -11.73 5.22
C PRO A 293 15.23 -12.31 5.86
N THR A 294 15.95 -13.18 5.13
CA THR A 294 17.27 -13.68 5.52
C THR A 294 17.99 -14.21 4.29
N GLY A 295 19.30 -14.44 4.40
CA GLY A 295 20.10 -14.93 3.28
C GLY A 295 20.14 -13.89 2.17
N ASN A 296 20.32 -12.63 2.57
CA ASN A 296 20.53 -11.52 1.66
C ASN A 296 21.78 -11.78 0.82
N GLN A 297 21.66 -11.53 -0.49
CA GLN A 297 22.76 -11.76 -1.42
C GLN A 297 22.60 -10.85 -2.67
N PRO A 298 23.69 -10.60 -3.41
CA PRO A 298 23.66 -9.89 -4.68
C PRO A 298 22.77 -10.55 -5.75
N PRO A 299 22.46 -9.85 -6.86
CA PRO A 299 22.92 -8.50 -7.19
C PRO A 299 22.19 -7.39 -6.41
N TYR A 300 22.93 -6.34 -6.08
CA TYR A 300 22.41 -5.06 -5.59
C TYR A 300 22.57 -3.99 -6.68
N PRO A 301 21.72 -2.95 -6.71
CA PRO A 301 21.94 -1.82 -7.60
C PRO A 301 23.35 -1.27 -7.41
N GLU A 302 24.08 -1.03 -8.51
CA GLU A 302 25.47 -0.56 -8.45
C GLU A 302 25.58 0.74 -7.65
N ARG A 303 24.57 1.62 -7.75
CA ARG A 303 24.44 2.84 -6.95
C ARG A 303 24.45 2.58 -5.44
N THR A 304 23.80 1.51 -4.98
CA THR A 304 23.71 1.14 -3.56
C THR A 304 25.07 0.67 -3.06
N VAL A 305 25.71 -0.24 -3.80
CA VAL A 305 27.06 -0.75 -3.45
C VAL A 305 28.10 0.37 -3.48
N LYS A 306 28.06 1.26 -4.48
CA LYS A 306 28.95 2.43 -4.56
C LYS A 306 28.70 3.42 -3.42
N SER A 307 27.44 3.74 -3.13
CA SER A 307 27.08 4.64 -2.03
C SER A 307 27.57 4.10 -0.70
N LEU A 308 27.38 2.80 -0.43
CA LEU A 308 27.81 2.14 0.80
C LEU A 308 29.32 1.85 0.83
N GLY A 309 29.96 1.62 -0.31
CA GLY A 309 31.37 1.26 -0.41
C GLY A 309 31.66 -0.21 -0.09
N PHE A 310 30.64 -1.06 0.03
CA PHE A 310 30.75 -2.49 0.32
C PHE A 310 29.48 -3.24 -0.14
N ASP A 311 29.56 -4.58 -0.18
CA ASP A 311 28.39 -5.45 -0.39
C ASP A 311 27.57 -5.53 0.91
N PRO A 312 26.29 -5.10 0.92
CA PRO A 312 25.51 -5.00 2.15
C PRO A 312 24.83 -6.31 2.61
N SER A 313 25.13 -7.46 2.01
CA SER A 313 24.43 -8.73 2.29
C SER A 313 24.39 -9.07 3.79
N GLU A 314 25.55 -9.13 4.44
CA GLU A 314 25.65 -9.51 5.85
C GLU A 314 25.07 -8.43 6.78
N GLU A 315 25.29 -7.14 6.46
CA GLU A 315 24.74 -6.05 7.24
C GLU A 315 23.21 -5.96 7.16
N LEU A 316 22.59 -6.29 6.02
CA LEU A 316 21.15 -6.38 5.87
C LEU A 316 20.58 -7.50 6.75
N ASP A 317 21.19 -8.68 6.72
CA ASP A 317 20.80 -9.81 7.58
C ASP A 317 20.94 -9.46 9.07
N ALA A 318 22.02 -8.78 9.46
CA ALA A 318 22.23 -8.33 10.83
C ALA A 318 21.16 -7.29 11.27
N ALA A 319 20.87 -6.29 10.43
CA ALA A 319 19.86 -5.28 10.73
C ALA A 319 18.45 -5.89 10.87
N LEU A 320 18.10 -6.85 10.03
CA LEU A 320 16.83 -7.58 10.11
C LEU A 320 16.76 -8.47 11.35
N ARG A 321 17.87 -9.15 11.72
CA ARG A 321 17.95 -9.95 12.94
C ARG A 321 17.73 -9.11 14.19
N ASP A 322 18.30 -7.90 14.25
CA ASP A 322 18.06 -6.95 15.34
C ASP A 322 16.60 -6.50 15.41
N LEU A 323 15.96 -6.29 14.26
CA LEU A 323 14.53 -6.00 14.18
C LEU A 323 13.68 -7.18 14.71
N TYR A 324 13.99 -8.41 14.30
CA TYR A 324 13.26 -9.60 14.76
C TYR A 324 13.36 -9.77 16.26
N LYS A 325 14.56 -9.56 16.81
CA LYS A 325 14.79 -9.53 18.26
C LYS A 325 13.94 -8.45 18.92
N LEU A 326 13.95 -7.22 18.41
CA LEU A 326 13.11 -6.14 18.92
C LEU A 326 11.62 -6.53 18.94
N CYS A 327 11.09 -7.05 17.84
CA CYS A 327 9.70 -7.46 17.72
C CYS A 327 9.30 -8.56 18.73
N VAL A 328 10.19 -9.52 18.99
CA VAL A 328 9.98 -10.53 20.05
C VAL A 328 10.02 -9.88 21.44
N ASP A 329 11.03 -9.05 21.69
CA ASP A 329 11.30 -8.43 22.99
C ASP A 329 10.22 -7.42 23.42
N VAL A 330 9.46 -6.84 22.48
CA VAL A 330 8.35 -5.92 22.78
C VAL A 330 6.98 -6.48 22.38
N ASP A 331 6.91 -7.76 22.01
CA ASP A 331 5.68 -8.45 21.63
C ASP A 331 4.90 -7.67 20.55
N ALA A 332 5.55 -7.45 19.41
CA ALA A 332 5.03 -6.75 18.25
C ALA A 332 5.08 -7.66 17.00
N PRO A 333 3.99 -7.75 16.21
CA PRO A 333 3.99 -8.49 14.96
C PRO A 333 4.71 -7.75 13.83
N ILE A 334 5.08 -8.51 12.81
CA ILE A 334 5.56 -8.01 11.52
C ILE A 334 4.50 -8.31 10.46
N LEU A 335 4.13 -7.30 9.68
CA LEU A 335 3.43 -7.45 8.42
C LEU A 335 4.47 -7.36 7.30
N ALA A 336 4.59 -8.37 6.45
CA ALA A 336 5.58 -8.42 5.39
C ALA A 336 4.93 -8.71 4.04
N HIS A 337 5.39 -8.02 3.00
CA HIS A 337 4.97 -8.33 1.64
C HIS A 337 5.45 -9.74 1.25
N GLY A 338 4.53 -10.61 0.81
CA GLY A 338 4.83 -12.01 0.46
C GLY A 338 4.73 -12.34 -1.01
N TYR A 339 3.71 -11.81 -1.69
CA TYR A 339 3.50 -12.02 -3.12
C TYR A 339 4.57 -11.34 -3.98
N SER A 340 4.79 -11.87 -5.18
CA SER A 340 5.73 -11.27 -6.15
C SER A 340 5.13 -9.99 -6.75
N SER A 341 5.60 -8.82 -6.31
CA SER A 341 5.07 -7.51 -6.70
C SER A 341 6.16 -6.50 -7.06
N ASN A 342 5.81 -5.21 -7.11
CA ASN A 342 6.66 -4.10 -7.54
C ASN A 342 8.04 -4.11 -6.86
N GLY A 343 9.06 -4.50 -7.61
CA GLY A 343 10.44 -4.56 -7.14
C GLY A 343 11.23 -3.30 -7.49
N SER A 344 12.15 -2.86 -6.63
CA SER A 344 13.01 -1.70 -6.95
C SER A 344 14.14 -2.02 -7.94
N GLY A 345 14.32 -3.29 -8.27
CA GLY A 345 15.33 -3.81 -9.18
C GLY A 345 14.99 -5.18 -9.77
N PRO A 346 15.78 -5.67 -10.75
CA PRO A 346 15.52 -6.94 -11.42
C PRO A 346 15.42 -8.11 -10.45
N ASP A 347 14.39 -8.94 -10.60
CA ASP A 347 14.07 -10.10 -9.75
C ASP A 347 13.82 -9.81 -8.26
N TYR A 348 13.69 -8.54 -7.86
CA TYR A 348 13.46 -8.19 -6.46
C TYR A 348 12.05 -8.53 -6.00
N ALA A 349 11.09 -8.54 -6.93
CA ALA A 349 9.69 -8.91 -6.70
C ALA A 349 9.51 -10.17 -5.82
N LYS A 350 10.36 -11.18 -6.03
CA LYS A 350 10.26 -12.51 -5.38
C LYS A 350 10.93 -12.57 -4.00
N ARG A 351 11.57 -11.49 -3.52
CA ARG A 351 12.36 -11.51 -2.27
C ARG A 351 11.50 -11.65 -1.00
N GLY A 352 10.17 -11.51 -1.10
CA GLY A 352 9.21 -11.72 -0.01
C GLY A 352 8.82 -13.18 0.28
N ASP A 353 9.30 -14.13 -0.52
CA ASP A 353 8.93 -15.56 -0.45
C ASP A 353 9.10 -16.17 0.95
N PRO A 354 8.14 -16.98 1.46
CA PRO A 354 8.27 -17.72 2.71
C PRO A 354 9.50 -18.61 2.81
N ALA A 355 10.08 -19.07 1.70
CA ALA A 355 11.33 -19.82 1.70
C ALA A 355 12.45 -19.08 2.45
N TYR A 356 12.49 -17.74 2.34
CA TYR A 356 13.44 -16.90 3.07
C TYR A 356 12.97 -16.57 4.49
N TRP A 357 11.69 -16.71 4.81
CA TRP A 357 11.18 -16.52 6.17
C TRP A 357 11.38 -17.75 7.07
N ILE A 358 11.39 -18.96 6.50
CA ILE A 358 11.46 -20.20 7.28
C ILE A 358 12.70 -20.29 8.18
N PRO A 359 13.92 -19.90 7.76
CA PRO A 359 15.06 -19.84 8.68
C PRO A 359 14.83 -18.86 9.83
N VAL A 360 14.21 -17.70 9.57
CA VAL A 360 13.84 -16.71 10.60
C VAL A 360 12.87 -17.32 11.61
N PHE A 361 11.84 -18.06 11.18
CA PHE A 361 10.88 -18.68 12.09
C PHE A 361 11.48 -19.77 12.97
N LYS A 362 12.52 -20.47 12.47
CA LYS A 362 13.28 -21.44 13.26
C LYS A 362 14.11 -20.74 14.34
N GLU A 363 14.73 -19.63 14.00
CA GLU A 363 15.56 -18.85 14.91
C GLU A 363 14.74 -18.06 15.94
N PHE A 364 13.63 -17.45 15.51
CA PHE A 364 12.73 -16.63 16.33
C PHE A 364 11.36 -17.30 16.47
N PRO A 365 11.27 -18.40 17.25
CA PRO A 365 10.05 -19.21 17.38
C PRO A 365 8.81 -18.44 17.88
N LYS A 366 9.01 -17.32 18.58
CA LYS A 366 7.94 -16.47 19.13
C LYS A 366 7.55 -15.31 18.20
N LEU A 367 8.30 -15.07 17.13
CA LEU A 367 8.01 -13.98 16.20
C LEU A 367 6.66 -14.21 15.52
N ARG A 368 5.87 -13.14 15.44
CA ARG A 368 4.57 -13.15 14.78
C ARG A 368 4.72 -12.45 13.45
N VAL A 369 4.40 -13.14 12.36
CA VAL A 369 4.54 -12.59 11.01
C VAL A 369 3.28 -12.84 10.21
N CYS A 370 2.77 -11.79 9.56
CA CYS A 370 1.76 -11.88 8.53
C CYS A 370 2.44 -11.73 7.16
N ILE A 371 2.29 -12.74 6.29
CA ILE A 371 2.80 -12.72 4.93
C ILE A 371 1.67 -12.32 3.98
N ALA A 372 1.80 -11.13 3.37
CA ALA A 372 0.68 -10.46 2.72
C ALA A 372 0.38 -10.97 1.30
N HIS A 373 -0.87 -10.73 0.88
CA HIS A 373 -1.41 -10.95 -0.47
C HIS A 373 -1.58 -12.41 -0.87
N PHE A 374 -2.14 -13.20 0.04
CA PHE A 374 -2.52 -14.59 -0.17
C PHE A 374 -3.73 -14.72 -1.10
N GLY A 375 -3.74 -15.75 -1.95
CA GLY A 375 -4.95 -16.23 -2.62
C GLY A 375 -4.83 -16.41 -4.13
N ARG A 376 -3.72 -16.01 -4.75
CA ARG A 376 -3.53 -16.07 -6.21
C ARG A 376 -2.93 -17.39 -6.70
N PHE A 377 -2.14 -18.07 -5.88
CA PHE A 377 -1.50 -19.36 -6.22
C PHE A 377 -0.67 -19.36 -7.51
N SER A 378 -0.24 -18.17 -7.95
CA SER A 378 0.43 -17.96 -9.24
C SER A 378 1.90 -17.57 -9.10
N ALA A 379 2.34 -17.10 -7.93
CA ALA A 379 3.73 -16.76 -7.67
C ALA A 379 4.49 -18.01 -7.19
N ARG A 380 5.42 -18.49 -8.03
CA ARG A 380 6.29 -19.64 -7.77
C ARG A 380 7.21 -19.39 -6.59
N SER A 381 7.38 -20.38 -5.74
CA SER A 381 8.30 -20.30 -4.61
C SER A 381 9.71 -20.76 -4.94
N ALA A 382 10.72 -20.04 -4.44
CA ALA A 382 12.13 -20.46 -4.43
C ALA A 382 12.32 -21.79 -3.67
N GLY A 383 11.44 -22.12 -2.73
CA GLY A 383 11.46 -23.40 -2.02
C GLY A 383 10.82 -24.56 -2.80
N ARG A 384 10.22 -24.31 -3.98
CA ARG A 384 9.40 -25.28 -4.73
C ARG A 384 9.55 -25.17 -6.26
N GLU A 385 10.70 -24.73 -6.76
CA GLU A 385 10.88 -24.36 -8.17
C GLU A 385 10.51 -25.47 -9.17
N GLY A 386 10.72 -26.75 -8.80
CA GLY A 386 10.44 -27.92 -9.64
C GLY A 386 8.97 -28.40 -9.65
N MET A 387 8.05 -27.75 -8.93
CA MET A 387 6.66 -28.21 -8.82
C MET A 387 5.69 -27.43 -9.74
N PRO A 388 4.68 -28.05 -10.35
CA PRO A 388 3.68 -27.33 -11.13
C PRO A 388 2.83 -26.41 -10.24
N LEU A 389 2.34 -25.29 -10.79
CA LEU A 389 1.35 -24.47 -10.08
C LEU A 389 -0.02 -25.19 -10.07
N PRO A 390 -0.84 -25.02 -9.01
CA PRO A 390 -0.62 -24.16 -7.85
C PRO A 390 0.36 -24.74 -6.80
N ASP A 391 0.67 -26.03 -6.85
CA ASP A 391 1.44 -26.73 -5.81
C ASP A 391 2.88 -26.19 -5.62
N GLY A 392 3.46 -25.56 -6.64
CA GLY A 392 4.76 -24.88 -6.58
C GLY A 392 4.72 -23.42 -6.09
N SER A 393 3.57 -22.93 -5.62
CA SER A 393 3.42 -21.53 -5.22
C SER A 393 4.00 -21.22 -3.83
N TRP A 394 4.15 -19.93 -3.53
CA TRP A 394 4.58 -19.46 -2.22
C TRP A 394 3.54 -19.76 -1.12
N GLU A 395 2.24 -19.71 -1.44
CA GLU A 395 1.17 -20.11 -0.52
C GLU A 395 1.38 -21.55 -0.06
N TRP A 396 1.68 -22.44 -1.00
CA TRP A 396 1.99 -23.84 -0.73
C TRP A 396 3.25 -23.99 0.13
N ARG A 397 4.28 -23.17 -0.09
CA ARG A 397 5.49 -23.19 0.76
C ARG A 397 5.18 -22.74 2.20
N LEU A 398 4.36 -21.70 2.37
CA LEU A 398 3.90 -21.27 3.68
C LEU A 398 3.02 -22.35 4.36
N GLY A 399 2.13 -22.99 3.60
CA GLY A 399 1.24 -24.03 4.09
C GLY A 399 1.98 -25.23 4.70
N GLU A 400 3.09 -25.65 4.10
CA GLU A 400 3.95 -26.70 4.68
C GLU A 400 4.47 -26.31 6.07
N PHE A 401 4.97 -25.08 6.21
CA PHE A 401 5.43 -24.58 7.49
C PHE A 401 4.30 -24.51 8.53
N ILE A 402 3.12 -24.02 8.14
CA ILE A 402 1.93 -23.94 9.01
C ILE A 402 1.51 -25.32 9.48
N LYS A 403 1.43 -26.30 8.57
CA LYS A 403 1.06 -27.67 8.91
C LYS A 403 2.00 -28.32 9.91
N GLU A 404 3.30 -28.08 9.75
CA GLU A 404 4.32 -28.56 10.68
C GLU A 404 4.29 -27.81 12.02
N ASN A 405 3.73 -26.59 12.05
CA ASN A 405 3.78 -25.70 13.19
C ASN A 405 2.44 -24.98 13.48
N PRO A 406 1.32 -25.69 13.68
CA PRO A 406 -0.02 -25.09 13.76
C PRO A 406 -0.24 -24.16 14.96
N GLY A 407 0.65 -24.18 15.96
CA GLY A 407 0.62 -23.27 17.11
C GLY A 407 1.43 -21.97 16.92
N ARG A 408 2.21 -21.85 15.83
CA ARG A 408 2.95 -20.63 15.52
C ARG A 408 1.99 -19.56 15.03
N ASN A 409 2.19 -18.33 15.47
CA ASN A 409 1.36 -17.21 15.02
C ASN A 409 1.95 -16.58 13.74
N VAL A 410 2.11 -17.41 12.71
CA VAL A 410 2.50 -17.01 11.35
C VAL A 410 1.27 -17.12 10.47
N VAL A 411 0.77 -15.99 9.98
CA VAL A 411 -0.48 -15.91 9.23
C VAL A 411 -0.23 -15.37 7.83
N ALA A 412 -1.23 -15.43 6.96
CA ALA A 412 -1.27 -14.72 5.69
C ALA A 412 -2.52 -13.85 5.63
N ASP A 413 -2.45 -12.71 4.93
CA ASP A 413 -3.63 -11.88 4.70
C ASP A 413 -4.21 -12.04 3.29
N ILE A 414 -5.52 -11.84 3.16
CA ILE A 414 -6.21 -11.71 1.86
C ILE A 414 -6.39 -10.21 1.54
N SER A 415 -5.28 -9.49 1.37
CA SER A 415 -5.28 -8.10 0.91
C SER A 415 -4.93 -7.99 -0.57
N TYR A 416 -5.42 -6.93 -1.23
CA TYR A 416 -5.22 -6.71 -2.67
C TYR A 416 -5.58 -7.93 -3.55
N PHE A 417 -6.62 -8.69 -3.19
CA PHE A 417 -7.06 -9.85 -3.96
C PHE A 417 -7.96 -9.43 -5.14
N SER A 418 -7.44 -8.59 -6.03
CA SER A 418 -8.16 -7.94 -7.14
C SER A 418 -8.86 -8.90 -8.10
N GLU A 419 -8.43 -10.16 -8.16
CA GLU A 419 -9.06 -11.20 -8.97
C GLU A 419 -10.53 -11.40 -8.58
N VAL A 420 -10.92 -11.22 -7.31
CA VAL A 420 -12.34 -11.34 -6.92
C VAL A 420 -13.24 -10.27 -7.52
N LEU A 421 -12.65 -9.14 -7.97
CA LEU A 421 -13.38 -8.03 -8.60
C LEU A 421 -13.56 -8.24 -10.11
N SER A 422 -12.57 -8.85 -10.77
CA SER A 422 -12.42 -8.74 -12.24
C SER A 422 -12.25 -10.08 -12.96
N ALA A 423 -11.91 -11.16 -12.25
CA ALA A 423 -11.67 -12.46 -12.84
C ALA A 423 -12.97 -13.08 -13.38
N GLY A 424 -12.86 -13.77 -14.52
CA GLY A 424 -13.96 -14.55 -15.08
C GLY A 424 -14.28 -15.81 -14.25
N SER A 425 -15.42 -16.45 -14.51
CA SER A 425 -15.89 -17.61 -13.74
C SER A 425 -14.87 -18.75 -13.65
N LYS A 426 -14.19 -19.10 -14.75
CA LYS A 426 -13.17 -20.16 -14.78
C LYS A 426 -11.99 -19.88 -13.85
N GLU A 427 -11.54 -18.63 -13.79
CA GLU A 427 -10.43 -18.23 -12.94
C GLU A 427 -10.87 -18.19 -11.47
N ARG A 428 -12.07 -17.66 -11.18
CA ARG A 428 -12.66 -17.73 -9.82
C ARG A 428 -12.81 -19.17 -9.33
N ASP A 429 -13.29 -20.08 -10.17
CA ASP A 429 -13.40 -21.50 -9.86
C ASP A 429 -12.03 -22.14 -9.56
N PHE A 430 -10.99 -21.77 -10.32
CA PHE A 430 -9.62 -22.22 -10.07
C PHE A 430 -9.10 -21.70 -8.71
N LEU A 431 -9.32 -20.41 -8.42
CA LEU A 431 -8.88 -19.79 -7.17
C LEU A 431 -9.60 -20.42 -5.98
N ALA A 432 -10.91 -20.62 -6.05
CA ALA A 432 -11.69 -21.25 -4.99
C ALA A 432 -11.25 -22.70 -4.73
N LYS A 433 -11.06 -23.50 -5.78
CA LYS A 433 -10.55 -24.88 -5.66
C LYS A 433 -9.15 -24.91 -5.06
N SER A 434 -8.27 -23.98 -5.46
CA SER A 434 -6.91 -23.88 -4.92
C SER A 434 -6.91 -23.47 -3.46
N PHE A 435 -7.76 -22.51 -3.09
CA PHE A 435 -7.95 -22.05 -1.71
C PHE A 435 -8.45 -23.18 -0.80
N ASN A 436 -9.50 -23.89 -1.21
CA ASN A 436 -10.03 -25.03 -0.46
C ASN A 436 -9.02 -26.17 -0.33
N LYS A 437 -8.34 -26.55 -1.42
CA LYS A 437 -7.27 -27.56 -1.39
C LYS A 437 -6.15 -27.16 -0.42
N TRP A 438 -5.81 -25.88 -0.35
CA TRP A 438 -4.81 -25.38 0.59
C TRP A 438 -5.28 -25.49 2.04
N LEU A 439 -6.50 -25.04 2.34
CA LEU A 439 -7.08 -25.17 3.69
C LEU A 439 -7.14 -26.63 4.14
N GLU A 440 -7.71 -27.51 3.34
CA GLU A 440 -7.81 -28.95 3.65
C GLU A 440 -6.45 -29.57 3.97
N LYS A 441 -5.41 -29.17 3.23
CA LYS A 441 -4.09 -29.78 3.34
C LYS A 441 -3.26 -29.24 4.49
N PHE A 442 -3.38 -27.95 4.79
CA PHE A 442 -2.43 -27.22 5.64
C PHE A 442 -3.05 -26.49 6.84
N ASP A 443 -4.31 -26.03 6.73
CA ASP A 443 -4.94 -25.17 7.74
C ASP A 443 -6.46 -25.40 7.79
N SER A 444 -6.88 -26.64 8.10
CA SER A 444 -8.29 -27.05 8.03
C SER A 444 -9.20 -26.30 9.00
N GLY A 445 -8.62 -25.73 10.07
CA GLY A 445 -9.31 -24.83 11.01
C GLY A 445 -9.42 -23.38 10.53
N CYS A 446 -8.78 -23.03 9.40
CA CYS A 446 -8.62 -21.67 8.90
C CYS A 446 -8.14 -20.70 9.99
N ASP A 447 -7.11 -21.10 10.73
CA ASP A 447 -6.59 -20.33 11.84
C ASP A 447 -5.50 -19.35 11.38
N HIS A 448 -4.96 -19.48 10.18
CA HIS A 448 -3.77 -18.75 9.73
C HIS A 448 -4.05 -17.76 8.59
N ILE A 449 -5.32 -17.46 8.30
CA ILE A 449 -5.72 -16.48 7.30
C ILE A 449 -6.40 -15.28 7.98
N VAL A 450 -6.00 -14.05 7.65
CA VAL A 450 -6.59 -12.80 8.15
C VAL A 450 -7.10 -11.94 7.00
N TYR A 451 -8.08 -11.09 7.27
CA TYR A 451 -8.54 -10.09 6.31
C TYR A 451 -7.64 -8.85 6.30
N GLY A 452 -7.34 -8.35 5.11
CA GLY A 452 -6.77 -7.02 4.89
C GLY A 452 -7.35 -6.42 3.61
N SER A 453 -7.36 -5.10 3.48
CA SER A 453 -7.86 -4.44 2.27
C SER A 453 -6.77 -4.06 1.28
N ASP A 454 -5.64 -3.56 1.78
CA ASP A 454 -4.71 -2.71 0.99
C ASP A 454 -5.45 -1.51 0.33
N TRP A 455 -6.38 -0.91 1.08
CA TRP A 455 -7.45 -0.06 0.56
C TRP A 455 -7.04 1.04 -0.41
N ILE A 456 -6.06 1.89 -0.06
CA ILE A 456 -5.67 3.01 -0.94
C ILE A 456 -5.18 2.49 -2.29
N MET A 457 -4.53 1.32 -2.34
CA MET A 457 -3.99 0.77 -3.58
C MET A 457 -5.08 0.22 -4.50
N LEU A 458 -6.22 -0.22 -3.95
CA LEU A 458 -7.35 -0.72 -4.73
C LEU A 458 -7.97 0.34 -5.64
N GLY A 459 -7.72 1.64 -5.44
CA GLY A 459 -8.34 2.70 -6.24
C GLY A 459 -8.03 2.63 -7.73
N LYS A 460 -6.99 1.89 -8.16
CA LYS A 460 -6.71 1.61 -9.58
C LYS A 460 -7.52 0.45 -10.16
N GLU A 461 -8.18 -0.34 -9.33
CA GLU A 461 -8.96 -1.50 -9.73
C GLU A 461 -10.41 -1.13 -10.07
N ALA A 462 -10.94 -1.75 -11.13
CA ALA A 462 -12.35 -1.60 -11.47
C ALA A 462 -13.22 -2.23 -10.37
N GLY A 463 -14.28 -1.53 -9.94
CA GLY A 463 -15.21 -2.08 -8.95
C GLY A 463 -14.67 -2.11 -7.52
N TYR A 464 -13.57 -1.42 -7.21
CA TYR A 464 -12.97 -1.42 -5.86
C TYR A 464 -13.93 -0.99 -4.74
N SER A 465 -14.98 -0.23 -5.05
CA SER A 465 -16.06 0.13 -4.13
C SER A 465 -16.83 -1.06 -3.56
N HIS A 466 -16.67 -2.26 -4.14
CA HIS A 466 -17.31 -3.52 -3.74
C HIS A 466 -16.29 -4.56 -3.26
N TYR A 467 -15.04 -4.17 -2.97
CA TYR A 467 -13.97 -5.13 -2.67
C TYR A 467 -14.26 -6.03 -1.47
N ILE A 468 -14.71 -5.49 -0.34
CA ILE A 468 -14.97 -6.26 0.88
C ILE A 468 -16.13 -7.23 0.66
N GLU A 469 -17.20 -6.76 0.01
CA GLU A 469 -18.34 -7.60 -0.39
C GLU A 469 -17.90 -8.73 -1.33
N SER A 470 -17.02 -8.43 -2.29
CA SER A 470 -16.53 -9.40 -3.28
C SER A 470 -15.62 -10.45 -2.64
N VAL A 471 -14.73 -10.06 -1.72
CA VAL A 471 -13.93 -11.01 -0.92
C VAL A 471 -14.85 -11.89 -0.07
N ASN A 472 -15.83 -11.31 0.62
CA ASN A 472 -16.79 -12.07 1.42
C ASN A 472 -17.62 -13.05 0.57
N ALA A 473 -18.07 -12.62 -0.62
CA ALA A 473 -18.79 -13.48 -1.55
C ALA A 473 -17.90 -14.62 -2.10
N PHE A 474 -16.63 -14.34 -2.43
CA PHE A 474 -15.69 -15.37 -2.82
C PHE A 474 -15.50 -16.43 -1.72
N LEU A 475 -15.32 -16.01 -0.47
CA LEU A 475 -15.13 -16.94 0.65
C LEU A 475 -16.39 -17.78 0.94
N ARG A 476 -17.58 -17.15 0.92
CA ARG A 476 -18.83 -17.83 1.29
C ARG A 476 -19.43 -18.64 0.16
N THR A 477 -19.48 -18.07 -1.04
CA THR A 477 -20.18 -18.65 -2.19
C THR A 477 -19.25 -19.51 -3.02
N ASP A 478 -18.08 -18.99 -3.40
CA ASP A 478 -17.18 -19.72 -4.31
C ASP A 478 -16.41 -20.80 -3.56
N CYS A 479 -15.89 -20.49 -2.36
CA CYS A 479 -15.18 -21.45 -1.52
C CYS A 479 -16.12 -22.28 -0.64
N GLY A 480 -17.37 -21.87 -0.43
CA GLY A 480 -18.32 -22.59 0.42
C GLY A 480 -18.00 -22.55 1.92
N LEU A 481 -17.26 -21.54 2.39
CA LEU A 481 -16.86 -21.45 3.80
C LEU A 481 -18.03 -21.04 4.70
N SER A 482 -18.08 -21.62 5.89
CA SER A 482 -19.11 -21.31 6.88
C SER A 482 -18.96 -19.91 7.48
N ASP A 483 -20.04 -19.42 8.09
CA ASP A 483 -20.05 -18.15 8.84
C ASP A 483 -18.98 -18.08 9.91
N ASP A 484 -18.74 -19.19 10.61
CA ASP A 484 -17.74 -19.29 11.67
C ASP A 484 -16.32 -19.05 11.10
N ILE A 485 -15.97 -19.74 10.00
CA ILE A 485 -14.68 -19.59 9.32
C ILE A 485 -14.53 -18.17 8.77
N CYS A 486 -15.58 -17.60 8.19
CA CYS A 486 -15.55 -16.21 7.73
C CYS A 486 -15.32 -15.23 8.90
N ASP A 487 -15.94 -15.43 10.06
CA ASP A 487 -15.66 -14.61 11.26
C ASP A 487 -14.21 -14.79 11.77
N LYS A 488 -13.60 -15.97 11.58
CA LYS A 488 -12.16 -16.14 11.87
C LYS A 488 -11.32 -15.22 10.99
N ILE A 489 -11.50 -15.29 9.67
CA ILE A 489 -10.76 -14.51 8.68
C ILE A 489 -10.95 -13.00 8.91
N PHE A 490 -12.20 -12.55 9.01
CA PHE A 490 -12.53 -11.13 9.13
C PHE A 490 -12.29 -10.53 10.52
N ARG A 491 -12.01 -11.34 11.55
CA ARG A 491 -11.92 -10.82 12.92
C ARG A 491 -11.04 -11.63 13.87
N ARG A 492 -11.39 -12.89 14.18
CA ARG A 492 -10.75 -13.60 15.33
C ARG A 492 -9.27 -13.87 15.11
N ASN A 493 -8.86 -14.22 13.90
CA ASN A 493 -7.45 -14.49 13.60
C ASN A 493 -6.61 -13.21 13.72
N ALA A 494 -7.14 -12.06 13.29
CA ALA A 494 -6.46 -10.77 13.47
C ALA A 494 -6.34 -10.39 14.95
N LEU A 495 -7.37 -10.61 15.77
CA LEU A 495 -7.31 -10.35 17.22
C LEU A 495 -6.23 -11.21 17.93
N ARG A 496 -6.01 -12.44 17.46
CA ARG A 496 -4.93 -13.32 17.95
C ARG A 496 -3.56 -12.94 17.41
N PHE A 497 -3.49 -12.51 16.16
CA PHE A 497 -2.25 -12.11 15.50
C PHE A 497 -1.68 -10.82 16.09
N LEU A 498 -2.53 -9.82 16.31
CA LEU A 498 -2.19 -8.49 16.83
C LEU A 498 -1.88 -8.51 18.34
N PRO A 499 -1.17 -7.52 18.89
CA PRO A 499 -0.78 -7.46 20.31
C PRO A 499 -1.97 -7.09 21.23
N LEU A 500 -3.05 -7.87 21.18
CA LEU A 500 -4.32 -7.58 21.85
C LEU A 500 -4.71 -8.64 22.90
N GLU A 501 -3.89 -9.68 23.08
CA GLU A 501 -4.10 -10.75 24.06
C GLU A 501 -3.99 -10.22 25.50
N ARG A 502 -4.95 -10.58 26.35
CA ARG A 502 -4.95 -10.15 27.76
C ARG A 502 -3.71 -10.66 28.50
N GLY A 503 -3.06 -9.76 29.23
CA GLY A 503 -1.85 -10.06 29.99
C GLY A 503 -0.58 -10.19 29.14
N SER A 504 -0.66 -10.01 27.81
CA SER A 504 0.54 -9.96 26.97
C SER A 504 1.25 -8.61 27.14
N MET A 505 2.58 -8.62 27.03
CA MET A 505 3.40 -7.41 27.00
C MET A 505 2.99 -6.46 25.88
N GLY A 506 2.57 -7.02 24.74
CA GLY A 506 2.03 -6.31 23.60
C GLY A 506 0.85 -5.44 23.96
N ARG A 507 -0.13 -6.04 24.65
CA ARG A 507 -1.31 -5.33 25.12
C ARG A 507 -0.96 -4.31 26.19
N GLU A 508 -0.11 -4.66 27.15
CA GLU A 508 0.26 -3.76 28.25
C GLU A 508 0.89 -2.46 27.74
N ARG A 509 1.74 -2.54 26.71
CA ARG A 509 2.31 -1.36 26.05
C ARG A 509 1.23 -0.45 25.45
N LEU A 510 0.21 -1.03 24.82
CA LEU A 510 -0.90 -0.26 24.27
C LEU A 510 -1.74 0.35 25.39
N LEU A 511 -2.03 -0.38 26.47
CA LEU A 511 -2.74 0.17 27.63
C LEU A 511 -1.95 1.32 28.27
N ALA A 512 -0.63 1.18 28.42
CA ALA A 512 0.23 2.25 28.90
C ALA A 512 0.18 3.49 27.98
N TYR A 513 0.17 3.30 26.66
CA TYR A 513 -0.06 4.39 25.70
C TYR A 513 -1.43 5.05 25.90
N TYR A 514 -2.49 4.26 26.10
CA TYR A 514 -3.84 4.78 26.38
C TYR A 514 -3.88 5.62 27.66
N ARG A 515 -3.34 5.10 28.77
CA ARG A 515 -3.26 5.83 30.05
C ARG A 515 -2.49 7.14 29.92
N THR A 516 -1.31 7.09 29.27
CA THR A 516 -0.45 8.26 29.08
C THR A 516 -1.16 9.38 28.31
N ASN A 517 -2.03 9.02 27.37
CA ASN A 517 -2.75 9.97 26.51
C ASN A 517 -4.20 10.23 26.96
N GLY A 518 -4.60 9.76 28.14
CA GLY A 518 -5.96 9.93 28.68
C GLY A 518 -7.06 9.32 27.80
N LEU A 519 -6.76 8.18 27.16
CA LEU A 519 -7.68 7.47 26.28
C LEU A 519 -8.43 6.36 27.05
N ASP A 520 -9.66 6.08 26.66
CA ASP A 520 -10.48 5.02 27.26
C ASP A 520 -9.96 3.62 26.85
N GLU A 521 -9.36 2.88 27.79
CA GLU A 521 -8.82 1.53 27.56
C GLU A 521 -9.88 0.53 27.04
N SER A 522 -11.17 0.75 27.33
CA SER A 522 -12.26 -0.13 26.88
C SER A 522 -12.49 -0.07 25.37
N ARG A 523 -12.02 1.00 24.70
CA ARG A 523 -12.04 1.14 23.25
C ARG A 523 -11.10 0.15 22.55
N LEU A 524 -10.05 -0.32 23.22
CA LEU A 524 -9.07 -1.23 22.63
C LEU A 524 -9.62 -2.66 22.58
N PRO A 525 -9.78 -3.27 21.38
CA PRO A 525 -10.26 -4.64 21.27
C PRO A 525 -9.40 -5.63 22.07
N SER A 526 -10.01 -6.71 22.55
CA SER A 526 -9.34 -7.71 23.38
C SER A 526 -9.52 -9.09 22.78
N ALA A 527 -8.44 -9.86 22.71
CA ALA A 527 -8.49 -11.30 22.53
C ALA A 527 -8.53 -11.99 23.91
N SER A 528 -9.25 -13.12 24.01
CA SER A 528 -9.20 -13.99 25.20
C SER A 528 -7.79 -14.59 25.34
N SER A 529 -7.35 -14.86 26.58
CA SER A 529 -6.06 -15.51 26.81
C SER A 529 -6.07 -16.95 26.28
N ARG A 530 -4.96 -17.40 25.69
CA ARG A 530 -4.82 -18.77 25.15
C ARG A 530 -5.10 -19.87 26.18
N LEU A 531 -4.80 -19.62 27.46
CA LEU A 531 -5.06 -20.54 28.59
C LEU A 531 -6.55 -20.80 28.83
N VAL A 532 -7.42 -19.82 28.60
CA VAL A 532 -8.87 -19.98 28.80
C VAL A 532 -9.49 -20.70 27.59
N ALA A 533 -8.98 -20.47 26.38
CA ALA A 533 -9.44 -21.16 25.17
C ALA A 533 -9.18 -22.69 25.22
N SER A 534 -8.07 -23.13 25.84
CA SER A 534 -7.80 -24.56 26.05
C SER A 534 -8.68 -25.23 27.11
N LEU A 535 -9.22 -24.45 28.06
CA LEU A 535 -10.08 -24.97 29.14
C LEU A 535 -11.57 -25.05 28.77
N PHE A 536 -12.02 -24.24 27.81
CA PHE A 536 -13.43 -24.20 27.41
C PHE A 536 -13.74 -24.85 26.05
N GLY A 537 -12.75 -25.51 25.43
CA GLY A 537 -12.98 -26.44 24.33
C GLY A 537 -13.29 -25.78 22.98
N ARG A 538 -12.97 -26.54 21.94
CA ARG A 538 -13.06 -26.27 20.49
C ARG A 538 -14.23 -25.40 20.03
#